data_AF-A0A6C2YPR3-F1
#
_entry.id   AF-A0A6C2YPR3-F1
#
_cell.length_a   1.000
_cell.length_b   1.000
_cell.length_c   1.000
_cell.angle_alpha   90.00
_cell.angle_beta   90.00
_cell.angle_gamma   90.00
#
_symmetry.space_group_name_H-M   'P 1'
#
loop_
_entity.id
_entity.type
_entity.pdbx_description
1 polymer ?
#
loop_
_entity_poly.entity_id
_entity_poly.type
_entity_poly.pdbx_seq_one_letter_code
_entity_poly.pdbx_strand_id
1 'polypeptide(L)'
;MASNRPMNRIRSLIFPSLGAWVVALCFASLASAQSAAPPESETPDLSQYERIPVMPRPERSSLNDDTPRTNPEIVVPEAPESERVKIDQSLFWFQGVEDDQPIRSQIANEDEFQAYNYVMLFAKHQDDALLDKYARRNVPLANLIREVRKDYYRELLHFQGRLKFVRTLKPTLSLQAEGVREMYEGWIIPDNDSNLLCVLFLEKPEGIKLDVELDSVHVRVNGYFFKLMRYESKEKNPKTNGQIWRRAPLLMAKSLTFFTPVSTKPDASEFKALAALLAGGMLLTTIILVVIFRRSDRVVRDAPAVQSIQKNPFDEESESATKSESAG
;
A
#
# COMPACT_ATOMS: atom_id res chain seq x y z
N MET A 1 -56.30 -26.17 -3.26
CA MET A 1 -55.17 -26.78 -2.54
C MET A 1 -54.01 -25.77 -2.54
N ALA A 2 -54.03 -24.81 -1.61
CA ALA A 2 -53.26 -24.80 -0.33
C ALA A 2 -51.74 -24.84 -0.59
N SER A 3 -51.06 -23.70 -0.71
CA SER A 3 -50.53 -22.81 0.36
C SER A 3 -49.40 -23.43 1.18
N ASN A 4 -48.17 -22.90 1.06
CA ASN A 4 -47.43 -22.28 2.17
C ASN A 4 -45.99 -21.89 1.76
N ARG A 5 -45.73 -20.57 1.75
CA ARG A 5 -44.38 -19.99 1.85
C ARG A 5 -44.07 -19.75 3.33
N PRO A 6 -42.89 -20.12 3.86
CA PRO A 6 -42.50 -19.69 5.20
C PRO A 6 -41.95 -18.26 5.20
N MET A 7 -42.65 -17.38 5.92
CA MET A 7 -42.17 -16.08 6.40
C MET A 7 -41.15 -16.30 7.53
N ASN A 8 -39.88 -15.92 7.32
CA ASN A 8 -38.94 -15.71 8.42
C ASN A 8 -39.15 -14.32 9.03
N ARG A 9 -39.88 -14.27 10.15
CA ARG A 9 -39.91 -13.13 11.08
C ARG A 9 -38.62 -13.13 11.89
N ILE A 10 -37.71 -12.20 11.62
CA ILE A 10 -36.62 -11.86 12.54
C ILE A 10 -37.20 -10.93 13.61
N ARG A 11 -37.45 -11.49 14.80
CA ARG A 11 -37.78 -10.73 16.00
C ARG A 11 -36.51 -10.09 16.56
N SER A 12 -36.54 -8.77 16.65
CA SER A 12 -35.70 -7.96 17.52
C SER A 12 -35.85 -8.42 18.98
N LEU A 13 -34.77 -8.91 19.59
CA LEU A 13 -34.66 -9.07 21.04
C LEU A 13 -33.64 -8.07 21.58
N ILE A 14 -34.20 -7.05 22.21
CA ILE A 14 -33.56 -6.13 23.12
C ILE A 14 -33.24 -6.93 24.39
N PHE A 15 -31.97 -7.04 24.77
CA PHE A 15 -31.58 -7.47 26.11
C PHE A 15 -30.96 -6.28 26.85
N PRO A 16 -31.50 -5.89 28.01
CA PRO A 16 -30.91 -4.85 28.85
C PRO A 16 -29.72 -5.39 29.65
N SER A 17 -28.87 -4.45 30.04
CA SER A 17 -27.81 -4.53 31.03
C SER A 17 -28.14 -5.41 32.24
N LEU A 18 -27.18 -6.22 32.69
CA LEU A 18 -26.93 -6.58 34.09
C LEU A 18 -25.68 -7.48 34.15
N GLY A 19 -24.80 -7.25 35.14
CA GLY A 19 -23.81 -8.25 35.54
C GLY A 19 -22.35 -7.81 35.50
N ALA A 20 -22.00 -6.75 36.24
CA ALA A 20 -20.73 -6.75 36.94
C ALA A 20 -20.72 -7.92 37.95
N TRP A 21 -19.52 -8.38 38.31
CA TRP A 21 -19.14 -9.40 39.30
C TRP A 21 -18.71 -10.77 38.74
N VAL A 22 -17.58 -11.23 39.30
CA VAL A 22 -16.90 -12.53 39.17
C VAL A 22 -15.92 -12.65 37.99
N VAL A 23 -14.64 -12.31 38.22
CA VAL A 23 -13.53 -13.29 38.35
C VAL A 23 -12.35 -12.57 39.04
N ALA A 24 -12.26 -12.75 40.35
CA ALA A 24 -10.99 -12.81 41.05
C ALA A 24 -10.49 -14.26 41.04
N LEU A 25 -9.18 -14.46 41.17
CA LEU A 25 -8.41 -15.72 41.14
C LEU A 25 -7.92 -16.20 39.77
N CYS A 26 -6.73 -15.71 39.39
CA CYS A 26 -5.66 -16.51 38.79
C CYS A 26 -4.30 -15.80 39.03
N PHE A 27 -3.93 -15.64 40.30
CA PHE A 27 -2.55 -15.39 40.72
C PHE A 27 -2.08 -16.62 41.49
N ALA A 28 -1.41 -17.57 40.82
CA ALA A 28 -0.47 -18.55 41.38
C ALA A 28 -0.15 -19.66 40.37
N SER A 29 0.92 -19.46 39.58
CA SER A 29 1.85 -20.51 39.14
C SER A 29 2.68 -19.98 37.97
N LEU A 30 3.77 -19.28 38.28
CA LEU A 30 4.92 -19.20 37.39
C LEU A 30 6.16 -19.04 38.27
N ALA A 31 6.49 -20.11 38.98
CA ALA A 31 7.79 -20.30 39.62
C ALA A 31 8.51 -21.43 38.86
N SER A 32 9.81 -21.23 38.65
CA SER A 32 10.78 -22.15 38.03
C SER A 32 10.75 -22.29 36.52
N ALA A 33 11.09 -21.21 35.81
CA ALA A 33 11.97 -21.33 34.65
C ALA A 33 13.40 -21.08 35.14
N GLN A 34 14.07 -22.19 35.45
CA GLN A 34 15.45 -22.23 35.88
C GLN A 34 16.32 -21.67 34.75
N SER A 35 17.05 -20.60 35.08
CA SER A 35 18.09 -19.98 34.27
C SER A 35 19.14 -21.02 33.89
N ALA A 36 18.96 -21.68 32.74
CA ALA A 36 20.04 -22.37 32.06
C ALA A 36 20.96 -21.30 31.47
N ALA A 37 22.16 -21.18 32.03
CA ALA A 37 23.21 -20.34 31.47
C ALA A 37 23.41 -20.72 29.99
N PRO A 38 23.55 -19.73 29.08
CA PRO A 38 23.90 -20.01 27.70
C PRO A 38 25.23 -20.77 27.67
N PRO A 39 25.38 -21.80 26.81
CA PRO A 39 26.66 -22.47 26.62
C PRO A 39 27.70 -21.41 26.23
N GLU A 40 28.85 -21.42 26.91
CA GLU A 40 30.00 -20.60 26.57
C GLU A 40 30.30 -20.78 25.08
N SER A 41 30.07 -19.72 24.32
CA SER A 41 30.47 -19.67 22.93
C SER A 41 31.99 -19.74 22.90
N GLU A 42 32.54 -20.86 22.44
CA GLU A 42 33.96 -21.00 22.11
C GLU A 42 34.34 -19.87 21.15
N THR A 43 35.01 -18.84 21.67
CA THR A 43 35.62 -17.79 20.86
C THR A 43 36.70 -18.45 20.00
N PRO A 44 36.59 -18.43 18.66
CA PRO A 44 37.61 -19.01 17.81
C PRO A 44 38.95 -18.33 18.11
N ASP A 45 39.96 -19.15 18.41
CA ASP A 45 41.32 -18.73 18.71
C ASP A 45 41.94 -18.03 17.48
N LEU A 46 41.86 -16.69 17.47
CA LEU A 46 42.40 -15.84 16.40
C LEU A 46 43.94 -15.81 16.37
N SER A 47 44.63 -16.47 17.31
CA SER A 47 46.11 -16.54 17.30
C SER A 47 46.67 -17.35 16.13
N GLN A 48 45.84 -18.13 15.42
CA GLN A 48 46.26 -18.93 14.27
C GLN A 48 46.30 -18.15 12.94
N TYR A 49 45.79 -16.90 12.89
CA TYR A 49 45.92 -16.03 11.71
C TYR A 49 47.20 -15.19 11.75
N GLU A 50 48.26 -15.71 12.37
CA GLU A 50 49.57 -15.09 12.36
C GLU A 50 50.23 -15.22 10.98
N ARG A 51 50.62 -14.06 10.43
CA ARG A 51 51.65 -13.84 9.40
C ARG A 51 51.24 -14.13 7.97
N ILE A 52 50.46 -13.21 7.40
CA ILE A 52 50.59 -12.93 5.96
C ILE A 52 52.02 -12.42 5.73
N PRO A 53 52.83 -13.06 4.86
CA PRO A 53 54.16 -12.58 4.54
C PRO A 53 54.08 -11.17 3.95
N VAL A 54 54.74 -10.22 4.60
CA VAL A 54 54.89 -8.86 4.11
C VAL A 54 55.70 -8.94 2.82
N MET A 55 55.03 -8.81 1.68
CA MET A 55 55.69 -8.75 0.39
C MET A 55 56.63 -7.54 0.37
N PRO A 56 57.88 -7.70 -0.09
CA PRO A 56 58.83 -6.60 -0.18
C PRO A 56 58.25 -5.50 -1.08
N ARG A 57 58.14 -4.30 -0.51
CA ARG A 57 57.72 -3.10 -1.21
C ARG A 57 58.67 -2.89 -2.40
N PRO A 58 58.20 -2.92 -3.66
CA PRO A 58 59.07 -2.69 -4.81
C PRO A 58 59.71 -1.31 -4.67
N GLU A 59 61.04 -1.26 -4.76
CA GLU A 59 61.81 -0.03 -4.76
C GLU A 59 61.27 0.88 -5.87
N ARG A 60 60.82 2.08 -5.46
CA ARG A 60 60.45 3.13 -6.41
C ARG A 60 61.71 3.51 -7.19
N SER A 61 61.80 2.98 -8.41
CA SER A 61 62.70 3.48 -9.44
C SER A 61 62.44 4.98 -9.61
N SER A 62 63.43 5.77 -9.23
CA SER A 62 63.51 7.21 -9.46
C SER A 62 63.67 7.47 -10.94
N LEU A 63 62.58 7.39 -11.70
CA LEU A 63 62.57 7.66 -13.13
C LEU A 63 62.11 9.09 -13.37
N ASN A 64 63.11 9.95 -13.57
CA ASN A 64 63.16 11.15 -14.39
C ASN A 64 61.91 12.06 -14.39
N ASP A 65 62.10 13.15 -13.66
CA ASP A 65 61.44 14.44 -13.77
C ASP A 65 61.75 15.07 -15.15
N ASP A 66 60.88 14.85 -16.14
CA ASP A 66 60.96 15.55 -17.43
C ASP A 66 59.56 15.97 -17.91
N THR A 67 59.19 17.17 -17.49
CA THR A 67 58.18 18.11 -18.04
C THR A 67 56.69 17.69 -18.06
N PRO A 68 55.80 18.55 -17.53
CA PRO A 68 54.36 18.35 -17.60
C PRO A 68 53.88 18.55 -19.04
N ARG A 69 53.76 17.45 -19.79
CA ARG A 69 52.88 17.42 -20.96
C ARG A 69 51.47 17.64 -20.44
N THR A 70 50.90 18.82 -20.74
CA THR A 70 49.48 19.09 -20.63
C THR A 70 48.79 18.09 -21.55
N ASN A 71 48.47 16.91 -21.02
CA ASN A 71 47.66 15.93 -21.72
C ASN A 71 46.35 16.65 -22.03
N PRO A 72 45.97 16.86 -23.31
CA PRO A 72 44.73 17.54 -23.63
C PRO A 72 43.64 16.85 -22.84
N GLU A 73 43.01 17.60 -21.95
CA GLU A 73 41.97 17.11 -21.05
C GLU A 73 40.90 16.49 -21.95
N ILE A 74 40.87 15.15 -22.00
CA ILE A 74 39.87 14.42 -22.75
C ILE A 74 38.57 14.72 -22.01
N VAL A 75 37.82 15.71 -22.52
CA VAL A 75 36.47 16.00 -22.06
C VAL A 75 35.63 14.80 -22.43
N VAL A 76 35.55 13.83 -21.52
CA VAL A 76 34.65 12.70 -21.66
C VAL A 76 33.24 13.32 -21.68
N PRO A 77 32.48 13.17 -22.78
CA PRO A 77 31.16 13.75 -22.86
C PRO A 77 30.31 13.22 -21.70
N GLU A 78 29.76 14.13 -20.91
CA GLU A 78 28.93 13.77 -19.77
C GLU A 78 27.68 13.06 -20.29
N ALA A 79 27.38 11.88 -19.73
CA ALA A 79 26.17 11.15 -20.07
C ALA A 79 24.93 12.03 -19.80
N PRO A 80 23.85 11.93 -20.61
CA PRO A 80 22.64 12.70 -20.38
C PRO A 80 22.06 12.44 -18.98
N GLU A 81 21.51 13.46 -18.35
CA GLU A 81 21.01 13.39 -16.95
C GLU A 81 20.06 12.22 -16.69
N SER A 82 19.22 11.86 -17.67
CA SER A 82 18.28 10.74 -17.56
C SER A 82 18.94 9.36 -17.53
N GLU A 83 20.14 9.22 -18.09
CA GLU A 83 20.92 7.98 -18.04
C GLU A 83 21.69 7.86 -16.73
N ARG A 84 22.09 8.98 -16.13
CA ARG A 84 22.81 9.02 -14.84
C ARG A 84 22.02 8.41 -13.68
N VAL A 85 20.69 8.48 -13.75
CA VAL A 85 19.77 7.92 -12.75
C VAL A 85 19.27 6.51 -13.09
N LYS A 86 19.68 5.93 -14.22
CA LYS A 86 19.26 4.58 -14.61
C LYS A 86 20.25 3.53 -14.13
N ILE A 87 19.72 2.51 -13.47
CA ILE A 87 20.49 1.32 -13.11
C ILE A 87 20.66 0.46 -14.35
N ASP A 88 21.88 0.00 -14.61
CA ASP A 88 22.15 -1.02 -15.62
C ASP A 88 21.52 -2.35 -15.20
N GLN A 89 20.38 -2.69 -15.82
CA GLN A 89 19.64 -3.92 -15.50
C GLN A 89 20.28 -5.19 -16.06
N SER A 90 21.33 -5.08 -16.87
CA SER A 90 21.99 -6.22 -17.51
C SER A 90 22.98 -6.95 -16.60
N LEU A 91 23.29 -6.39 -15.42
CA LEU A 91 24.20 -6.97 -14.45
C LEU A 91 23.71 -8.35 -13.99
N PHE A 92 24.58 -9.36 -14.06
CA PHE A 92 24.19 -10.76 -13.90
C PHE A 92 23.57 -11.07 -12.52
N TRP A 93 24.04 -10.42 -11.45
CA TRP A 93 23.55 -10.64 -10.09
C TRP A 93 22.09 -10.21 -9.89
N PHE A 94 21.51 -9.41 -10.80
CA PHE A 94 20.08 -9.11 -10.76
C PHE A 94 19.19 -10.31 -11.09
N GLN A 95 19.73 -11.34 -11.75
CA GLN A 95 18.99 -12.58 -12.04
C GLN A 95 18.79 -13.42 -10.77
N GLY A 96 19.67 -13.28 -9.78
CA GLY A 96 19.60 -14.00 -8.50
C GLY A 96 18.65 -13.37 -7.47
N VAL A 97 17.98 -12.24 -7.77
CA VAL A 97 17.03 -11.61 -6.84
C VAL A 97 15.71 -12.38 -6.82
N GLU A 98 15.40 -13.03 -5.70
CA GLU A 98 14.22 -13.87 -5.53
C GLU A 98 13.04 -13.12 -4.91
N ASP A 99 11.93 -12.94 -5.62
CA ASP A 99 10.70 -12.40 -5.02
C ASP A 99 10.11 -13.33 -3.94
N ASP A 100 9.21 -12.77 -3.13
CA ASP A 100 8.41 -13.47 -2.12
C ASP A 100 9.22 -14.15 -1.00
N GLN A 101 10.48 -13.75 -0.88
CA GLN A 101 11.38 -14.09 0.19
C GLN A 101 11.83 -12.82 0.94
N PRO A 102 12.21 -12.95 2.22
CA PRO A 102 12.98 -11.91 2.90
C PRO A 102 14.28 -11.60 2.14
N ILE A 103 14.90 -10.45 2.42
CA ILE A 103 16.24 -10.14 1.90
C ILE A 103 17.22 -11.19 2.45
N ARG A 104 17.96 -11.84 1.56
CA ARG A 104 18.90 -12.91 1.92
C ARG A 104 20.26 -12.32 2.35
N SER A 105 20.95 -13.05 3.22
CA SER A 105 22.34 -12.76 3.57
C SER A 105 23.29 -13.20 2.46
N GLN A 106 24.52 -12.67 2.46
CA GLN A 106 25.57 -13.05 1.51
C GLN A 106 25.78 -14.57 1.40
N ILE A 107 25.72 -15.28 2.52
CA ILE A 107 25.91 -16.75 2.56
C ILE A 107 24.73 -17.48 1.90
N ALA A 108 23.51 -16.96 2.08
CA ALA A 108 22.30 -17.62 1.58
C ALA A 108 22.06 -17.35 0.10
N ASN A 109 22.40 -16.14 -0.38
CA ASN A 109 22.29 -15.75 -1.78
C ASN A 109 23.24 -14.58 -2.03
N GLU A 110 24.41 -14.88 -2.59
CA GLU A 110 25.45 -13.87 -2.87
C GLU A 110 25.00 -12.87 -3.94
N ASP A 111 24.32 -13.34 -4.99
CA ASP A 111 23.85 -12.49 -6.09
C ASP A 111 22.85 -11.43 -5.59
N GLU A 112 21.85 -11.82 -4.80
CA GLU A 112 20.91 -10.87 -4.20
C GLU A 112 21.64 -9.89 -3.27
N PHE A 113 22.63 -10.36 -2.51
CA PHE A 113 23.42 -9.50 -1.63
C PHE A 113 24.27 -8.47 -2.40
N GLN A 114 24.88 -8.86 -3.53
CA GLN A 114 25.59 -7.93 -4.41
C GLN A 114 24.64 -6.92 -5.05
N ALA A 115 23.51 -7.39 -5.57
CA ALA A 115 22.45 -6.54 -6.12
C ALA A 115 21.95 -5.51 -5.09
N TYR A 116 21.72 -5.95 -3.85
CA TYR A 116 21.31 -5.12 -2.73
C TYR A 116 22.32 -3.99 -2.47
N ASN A 117 23.60 -4.32 -2.31
CA ASN A 117 24.64 -3.33 -2.04
C ASN A 117 24.80 -2.36 -3.21
N TYR A 118 24.78 -2.88 -4.43
CA TYR A 118 24.90 -2.07 -5.65
C TYR A 118 23.81 -1.01 -5.73
N VAL A 119 22.53 -1.39 -5.55
CA VAL A 119 21.40 -0.46 -5.66
C VAL A 119 21.45 0.60 -4.56
N MET A 120 21.80 0.23 -3.32
CA MET A 120 21.94 1.19 -2.21
C MET A 120 23.07 2.18 -2.46
N LEU A 121 24.25 1.73 -2.92
CA LEU A 121 25.36 2.62 -3.28
C LEU A 121 25.02 3.50 -4.47
N PHE A 122 24.36 2.93 -5.48
CA PHE A 122 23.90 3.69 -6.64
C PHE A 122 22.99 4.83 -6.20
N ALA A 123 21.99 4.55 -5.35
CA ALA A 123 21.08 5.57 -4.80
C ALA A 123 21.81 6.64 -3.99
N LYS A 124 22.78 6.26 -3.16
CA LYS A 124 23.61 7.19 -2.35
C LYS A 124 24.26 8.29 -3.19
N HIS A 125 24.74 7.94 -4.38
CA HIS A 125 25.48 8.85 -5.25
C HIS A 125 24.59 9.74 -6.12
N GLN A 126 23.27 9.56 -6.08
CA GLN A 126 22.36 10.39 -6.86
C GLN A 126 22.07 11.73 -6.16
N ASP A 127 21.83 12.73 -6.99
CA ASP A 127 21.31 14.01 -6.56
C ASP A 127 19.78 13.96 -6.36
N ASP A 128 19.28 14.56 -5.28
CA ASP A 128 17.87 14.46 -4.91
C ASP A 128 16.96 15.18 -5.92
N ALA A 129 17.44 16.27 -6.54
CA ALA A 129 16.67 16.98 -7.55
C ALA A 129 16.60 16.18 -8.86
N LEU A 130 17.68 15.49 -9.24
CA LEU A 130 17.66 14.56 -10.37
C LEU A 130 16.71 13.38 -10.11
N LEU A 131 16.74 12.81 -8.91
CA LEU A 131 15.83 11.73 -8.53
C LEU A 131 14.37 12.18 -8.64
N ASP A 132 14.02 13.36 -8.12
CA ASP A 132 12.64 13.86 -8.18
C ASP A 132 12.17 14.20 -9.62
N LYS A 133 13.09 14.70 -10.46
CA LYS A 133 12.82 15.04 -11.87
C LYS A 133 12.51 13.81 -12.71
N TYR A 134 13.27 12.72 -12.53
CA TYR A 134 13.19 11.55 -13.39
C TYR A 134 12.40 10.37 -12.80
N ALA A 135 12.01 10.43 -11.52
CA ALA A 135 11.20 9.38 -10.91
C ALA A 135 9.85 9.23 -11.61
N ARG A 136 9.49 7.99 -11.95
CA ARG A 136 8.20 7.65 -12.54
C ARG A 136 7.11 7.84 -11.48
N ARG A 137 6.17 8.74 -11.80
CA ARG A 137 5.01 9.07 -10.95
C ARG A 137 3.79 8.24 -11.33
N ASN A 138 2.79 8.25 -10.47
CA ASN A 138 1.47 7.64 -10.71
C ASN A 138 1.52 6.12 -10.96
N VAL A 139 2.48 5.40 -10.38
CA VAL A 139 2.52 3.94 -10.42
C VAL A 139 1.56 3.39 -9.35
N PRO A 140 0.50 2.65 -9.72
CA PRO A 140 -0.36 2.02 -8.74
C PRO A 140 0.42 0.98 -7.94
N LEU A 141 0.35 1.03 -6.60
CA LEU A 141 1.07 0.08 -5.75
C LEU A 141 0.66 -1.38 -6.05
N ALA A 142 -0.60 -1.62 -6.42
CA ALA A 142 -1.10 -2.91 -6.87
C ALA A 142 -0.28 -3.52 -8.03
N ASN A 143 0.30 -2.71 -8.91
CA ASN A 143 1.15 -3.19 -10.00
C ASN A 143 2.46 -3.80 -9.48
N LEU A 144 2.99 -3.27 -8.37
CA LEU A 144 4.21 -3.80 -7.73
C LEU A 144 3.98 -5.11 -6.96
N ILE A 145 2.72 -5.48 -6.73
CA ILE A 145 2.33 -6.73 -6.04
C ILE A 145 1.97 -7.84 -7.04
N ARG A 146 1.40 -7.47 -8.19
CA ARG A 146 1.00 -8.39 -9.27
C ARG A 146 2.20 -8.80 -10.13
N GLU A 147 1.99 -9.68 -11.11
CA GLU A 147 3.08 -10.15 -11.98
C GLU A 147 3.67 -9.07 -12.89
N VAL A 148 2.87 -8.04 -13.23
CA VAL A 148 3.32 -6.86 -14.01
C VAL A 148 4.46 -6.09 -13.32
N ARG A 149 4.71 -6.36 -12.03
CA ARG A 149 5.83 -5.75 -11.28
C ARG A 149 7.19 -5.94 -11.93
N LYS A 150 7.37 -7.00 -12.74
CA LYS A 150 8.63 -7.28 -13.44
C LYS A 150 9.06 -6.13 -14.35
N ASP A 151 8.09 -5.40 -14.91
CA ASP A 151 8.32 -4.23 -15.78
C ASP A 151 8.83 -3.00 -15.01
N TYR A 152 8.81 -3.05 -13.67
CA TYR A 152 9.21 -1.97 -12.79
C TYR A 152 10.52 -2.28 -12.05
N TYR A 153 11.10 -3.45 -12.22
CA TYR A 153 12.30 -3.82 -11.51
C TYR A 153 13.43 -2.82 -11.79
N ARG A 154 14.00 -2.26 -10.72
CA ARG A 154 15.10 -1.30 -10.70
C ARG A 154 14.74 0.03 -11.38
N GLU A 155 13.47 0.26 -11.68
CA GLU A 155 12.96 1.56 -12.10
C GLU A 155 12.93 2.51 -10.90
N LEU A 156 13.23 3.78 -11.17
CA LEU A 156 13.13 4.86 -10.19
C LEU A 156 11.67 5.28 -10.06
N LEU A 157 11.06 5.04 -8.89
CA LEU A 157 9.66 5.28 -8.64
C LEU A 157 9.45 6.38 -7.59
N HIS A 158 8.40 7.18 -7.77
CA HIS A 158 7.96 8.18 -6.82
C HIS A 158 6.72 7.71 -6.05
N PHE A 159 6.79 7.73 -4.72
CA PHE A 159 5.65 7.49 -3.84
C PHE A 159 5.50 8.58 -2.79
N GLN A 160 4.25 8.84 -2.40
CA GLN A 160 3.87 9.71 -1.30
C GLN A 160 2.92 8.96 -0.38
N GLY A 161 3.05 9.20 0.92
CA GLY A 161 2.19 8.54 1.89
C GLY A 161 2.48 8.91 3.32
N ARG A 162 1.81 8.20 4.22
CA ARG A 162 2.01 8.31 5.67
C ARG A 162 3.09 7.34 6.11
N LEU A 163 4.13 7.88 6.75
CA LEU A 163 5.20 7.08 7.34
C LEU A 163 4.68 6.47 8.65
N LYS A 164 4.68 5.14 8.74
CA LYS A 164 4.17 4.36 9.88
C LYS A 164 5.22 4.04 10.93
N PHE A 165 6.41 3.70 10.50
CA PHE A 165 7.46 3.21 11.39
C PHE A 165 8.81 3.41 10.72
N VAL A 166 9.82 3.76 11.53
CA VAL A 166 11.22 3.80 11.09
C VAL A 166 12.07 3.10 12.13
N ARG A 167 12.94 2.18 11.70
CA ARG A 167 13.97 1.57 12.55
C ARG A 167 15.36 1.74 11.96
N THR A 168 16.36 1.69 12.82
CA THR A 168 17.77 1.62 12.41
C THR A 168 18.13 0.19 12.03
N LEU A 169 18.88 0.06 10.95
CA LEU A 169 19.51 -1.16 10.49
C LEU A 169 21.03 -1.00 10.52
N LYS A 170 21.72 -2.12 10.75
CA LYS A 170 23.18 -2.18 10.59
C LYS A 170 23.51 -2.29 9.09
N PRO A 171 24.32 -1.39 8.51
CA PRO A 171 24.74 -1.52 7.13
C PRO A 171 25.61 -2.76 6.93
N THR A 172 25.65 -3.30 5.72
CA THR A 172 26.56 -4.39 5.36
C THR A 172 28.02 -3.94 5.41
N LEU A 173 28.98 -4.87 5.47
CA LEU A 173 30.40 -4.53 5.47
C LEU A 173 30.81 -3.75 4.19
N SER A 174 30.24 -4.11 3.04
CA SER A 174 30.47 -3.40 1.78
C SER A 174 29.97 -1.95 1.83
N LEU A 175 28.79 -1.70 2.41
CA LEU A 175 28.29 -0.34 2.60
C LEU A 175 29.14 0.46 3.61
N GLN A 176 29.60 -0.18 4.68
CA GLN A 176 30.48 0.46 5.67
C GLN A 176 31.83 0.86 5.07
N ALA A 177 32.41 0.03 4.19
CA ALA A 177 33.63 0.36 3.47
C ALA A 177 33.48 1.64 2.61
N GLU A 178 32.27 1.91 2.12
CA GLU A 178 31.90 3.11 1.37
C GLU A 178 31.44 4.28 2.28
N GLY A 179 31.73 4.20 3.58
CA GLY A 179 31.45 5.25 4.56
C GLY A 179 30.00 5.32 5.06
N VAL A 180 29.15 4.34 4.73
CA VAL A 180 27.78 4.26 5.26
C VAL A 180 27.82 3.75 6.70
N ARG A 181 27.50 4.62 7.66
CA ARG A 181 27.54 4.30 9.10
C ARG A 181 26.23 3.72 9.61
N GLU A 182 25.12 4.26 9.12
CA GLU A 182 23.78 3.90 9.53
C GLU A 182 22.91 3.73 8.29
N MET A 183 21.87 2.92 8.44
CA MET A 183 20.85 2.69 7.43
C MET A 183 19.52 2.58 8.16
N TYR A 184 18.44 2.85 7.46
CA TYR A 184 17.12 2.87 8.05
C TYR A 184 16.13 2.09 7.20
N GLU A 185 15.13 1.54 7.86
CA GLU A 185 13.97 0.93 7.24
C GLU A 185 12.72 1.67 7.65
N GLY A 186 12.03 2.21 6.65
CA GLY A 186 10.77 2.92 6.79
C GLY A 186 9.62 2.13 6.19
N TRP A 187 8.47 2.18 6.84
CA TRP A 187 7.23 1.59 6.34
C TRP A 187 6.24 2.71 6.01
N ILE A 188 5.80 2.80 4.77
CA ILE A 188 4.92 3.86 4.26
C ILE A 188 3.57 3.24 3.88
N ILE A 189 2.47 3.91 4.22
CA ILE A 189 1.14 3.65 3.63
C ILE A 189 0.92 4.71 2.56
N PRO A 190 0.97 4.36 1.26
CA PRO A 190 0.76 5.32 0.20
C PRO A 190 -0.64 5.93 0.25
N ASP A 191 -0.80 7.19 -0.18
CA ASP A 191 -2.06 7.92 -0.02
C ASP A 191 -3.28 7.25 -0.70
N ASN A 192 -3.04 6.47 -1.75
CA ASN A 192 -4.07 5.80 -2.56
C ASN A 192 -4.17 4.29 -2.34
N ASP A 193 -3.48 3.73 -1.33
CA ASP A 193 -3.45 2.29 -1.09
C ASP A 193 -3.44 1.97 0.42
N SER A 194 -3.97 0.82 0.81
CA SER A 194 -3.94 0.35 2.19
C SER A 194 -2.76 -0.58 2.48
N ASN A 195 -2.09 -1.09 1.44
CA ASN A 195 -0.93 -1.94 1.58
C ASN A 195 0.32 -1.13 1.95
N LEU A 196 1.21 -1.81 2.65
CA LEU A 196 2.45 -1.22 3.10
C LEU A 196 3.52 -1.28 2.00
N LEU A 197 4.29 -0.19 1.91
CA LEU A 197 5.50 -0.04 1.11
C LEU A 197 6.70 -0.02 2.07
N CYS A 198 7.65 -0.93 1.88
CA CYS A 198 8.89 -0.94 2.64
C CYS A 198 9.96 -0.13 1.88
N VAL A 199 10.68 0.72 2.59
CA VAL A 199 11.74 1.56 2.02
C VAL A 199 13.00 1.43 2.86
N LEU A 200 14.11 1.09 2.21
CA LEU A 200 15.44 1.19 2.81
C LEU A 200 16.10 2.48 2.34
N PHE A 201 16.67 3.22 3.27
CA PHE A 201 17.32 4.50 2.96
C PHE A 201 18.51 4.78 3.87
N LEU A 202 19.41 5.65 3.41
CA LEU A 202 20.72 5.89 4.03
C LEU A 202 20.75 7.14 4.88
N GLU A 203 20.00 8.17 4.48
CA GLU A 203 19.99 9.46 5.17
C GLU A 203 18.79 9.57 6.09
N LYS A 204 19.08 9.79 7.38
CA LYS A 204 18.03 9.97 8.38
C LYS A 204 17.28 11.28 8.10
N PRO A 205 15.96 11.23 7.93
CA PRO A 205 15.17 12.45 7.89
C PRO A 205 15.19 13.14 9.26
N GLU A 206 15.43 14.45 9.27
CA GLU A 206 15.55 15.24 10.50
C GLU A 206 14.26 15.23 11.32
N GLY A 207 14.38 15.18 12.66
CA GLY A 207 13.21 15.26 13.55
C GLY A 207 12.37 13.99 13.69
N ILE A 208 12.76 12.85 13.10
CA ILE A 208 12.09 11.56 13.35
C ILE A 208 12.60 10.88 14.62
N LYS A 209 11.65 10.46 15.46
CA LYS A 209 11.87 9.48 16.52
C LYS A 209 11.89 8.08 15.90
N LEU A 210 13.02 7.40 16.06
CA LEU A 210 13.20 6.03 15.62
C LEU A 210 12.47 5.06 16.57
N ASP A 211 12.08 3.90 16.06
CA ASP A 211 11.44 2.79 16.78
C ASP A 211 10.09 3.13 17.46
N VAL A 212 9.41 4.17 16.98
CA VAL A 212 8.08 4.59 17.44
C VAL A 212 7.11 4.59 16.26
N GLU A 213 5.84 4.25 16.49
CA GLU A 213 4.79 4.37 15.48
C GLU A 213 4.49 5.86 15.20
N LEU A 214 4.45 6.21 13.92
CA LEU A 214 4.22 7.55 13.41
C LEU A 214 2.91 7.53 12.64
N ASP A 215 1.97 8.41 12.97
CA ASP A 215 0.66 8.45 12.30
C ASP A 215 0.40 9.75 11.53
N SER A 216 1.06 10.84 11.94
CA SER A 216 0.83 12.19 11.41
C SER A 216 1.85 12.63 10.35
N VAL A 217 2.92 11.85 10.15
CA VAL A 217 4.05 12.24 9.31
C VAL A 217 3.82 11.79 7.88
N HIS A 218 3.78 12.75 6.95
CA HIS A 218 3.71 12.48 5.52
C HIS A 218 5.10 12.63 4.89
N VAL A 219 5.44 11.67 4.03
CA VAL A 219 6.75 11.59 3.39
C VAL A 219 6.59 11.31 1.91
N ARG A 220 7.54 11.83 1.12
CA ARG A 220 7.77 11.44 -0.25
C ARG A 220 9.07 10.66 -0.32
N VAL A 221 9.10 9.71 -1.23
CA VAL A 221 10.28 8.89 -1.52
C VAL A 221 10.45 8.78 -3.03
N ASN A 222 11.69 8.97 -3.47
CA ASN A 222 12.17 8.60 -4.79
C ASN A 222 13.13 7.43 -4.61
N GLY A 223 12.73 6.24 -5.04
CA GLY A 223 13.49 5.02 -4.78
C GLY A 223 13.39 4.00 -5.89
N TYR A 224 14.42 3.16 -6.01
CA TYR A 224 14.49 2.09 -6.99
C TYR A 224 13.70 0.89 -6.48
N PHE A 225 12.76 0.38 -7.28
CA PHE A 225 12.01 -0.83 -6.91
C PHE A 225 12.91 -2.06 -6.98
N PHE A 226 13.21 -2.66 -5.83
CA PHE A 226 14.16 -3.76 -5.74
C PHE A 226 13.48 -5.11 -5.97
N LYS A 227 12.48 -5.43 -5.14
CA LYS A 227 11.75 -6.71 -5.17
C LYS A 227 10.42 -6.61 -4.45
N LEU A 228 9.58 -7.63 -4.59
CA LEU A 228 8.44 -7.86 -3.72
C LEU A 228 8.87 -8.78 -2.58
N MET A 229 9.03 -8.23 -1.36
CA MET A 229 9.52 -9.01 -0.22
C MET A 229 8.37 -9.58 0.61
N ARG A 230 8.63 -10.73 1.22
CA ARG A 230 7.74 -11.34 2.21
C ARG A 230 8.26 -11.04 3.62
N TYR A 231 7.37 -10.65 4.52
CA TYR A 231 7.72 -10.29 5.89
C TYR A 231 6.72 -10.84 6.89
N GLU A 232 7.18 -10.97 8.13
CA GLU A 232 6.39 -11.45 9.25
C GLU A 232 5.69 -10.25 9.92
N SER A 233 4.35 -10.25 9.92
CA SER A 233 3.58 -9.21 10.59
C SER A 233 3.49 -9.50 12.10
N LYS A 234 3.47 -8.43 12.90
CA LYS A 234 3.21 -8.52 14.36
C LYS A 234 1.80 -9.01 14.69
N GLU A 235 0.90 -9.02 13.70
CA GLU A 235 -0.46 -9.53 13.86
C GLU A 235 -0.47 -11.06 14.01
N LYS A 236 -1.11 -11.54 15.08
CA LYS A 236 -1.34 -12.97 15.30
C LYS A 236 -2.55 -13.44 14.50
N ASN A 237 -2.41 -14.58 13.84
CA ASN A 237 -3.53 -15.23 13.18
C ASN A 237 -4.47 -15.82 14.24
N PRO A 238 -5.76 -15.42 14.28
CA PRO A 238 -6.70 -15.89 15.30
C PRO A 238 -6.98 -17.40 15.20
N LYS A 239 -6.72 -18.03 14.04
CA LYS A 239 -6.98 -19.46 13.83
C LYS A 239 -5.80 -20.35 14.22
N THR A 240 -4.57 -19.93 13.89
CA THR A 240 -3.38 -20.76 14.08
C THR A 240 -2.51 -20.32 15.26
N ASN A 241 -2.80 -19.15 15.86
CA ASN A 241 -1.95 -18.46 16.84
C ASN A 241 -0.50 -18.18 16.34
N GLY A 242 -0.23 -18.42 15.06
CA GLY A 242 1.04 -18.12 14.40
C GLY A 242 1.04 -16.71 13.82
N GLN A 243 2.22 -16.24 13.39
CA GLN A 243 2.36 -14.93 12.77
C GLN A 243 1.81 -14.93 11.33
N ILE A 244 1.24 -13.80 10.90
CA ILE A 244 0.73 -13.64 9.54
C ILE A 244 1.86 -13.15 8.64
N TRP A 245 2.18 -13.96 7.63
CA TRP A 245 3.08 -13.52 6.57
C TRP A 245 2.37 -12.57 5.61
N ARG A 246 2.98 -11.41 5.37
CA ARG A 246 2.51 -10.41 4.40
C ARG A 246 3.57 -10.16 3.33
N ARG A 247 3.16 -9.45 2.28
CA ARG A 247 4.02 -9.04 1.17
C ARG A 247 4.04 -7.52 1.12
N ALA A 248 5.19 -6.94 0.79
CA ALA A 248 5.33 -5.51 0.59
C ALA A 248 6.36 -5.25 -0.52
N PRO A 249 6.08 -4.34 -1.48
CA PRO A 249 7.10 -3.84 -2.37
C PRO A 249 8.23 -3.20 -1.57
N LEU A 250 9.47 -3.46 -1.97
CA LEU A 250 10.67 -2.91 -1.35
C LEU A 250 11.32 -1.88 -2.28
N LEU A 251 11.44 -0.64 -1.82
CA LEU A 251 12.21 0.40 -2.49
C LEU A 251 13.55 0.62 -1.78
N MET A 252 14.57 0.97 -2.57
CA MET A 252 15.87 1.42 -2.08
C MET A 252 16.06 2.87 -2.49
N ALA A 253 16.22 3.74 -1.51
CA ALA A 253 16.27 5.18 -1.69
C ALA A 253 17.50 5.77 -0.98
N LYS A 254 17.83 7.02 -1.29
CA LYS A 254 18.85 7.78 -0.57
C LYS A 254 18.31 8.36 0.74
N SER A 255 17.21 9.10 0.63
CA SER A 255 16.60 9.85 1.73
C SER A 255 15.06 9.79 1.66
N LEU A 256 14.40 10.25 2.73
CA LEU A 256 12.96 10.52 2.76
C LEU A 256 12.74 12.03 2.88
N THR A 257 11.84 12.59 2.08
CA THR A 257 11.51 14.03 2.14
C THR A 257 10.17 14.22 2.83
N PHE A 258 10.13 15.00 3.91
CA PHE A 258 8.85 15.37 4.51
C PHE A 258 8.08 16.33 3.63
N PHE A 259 6.76 16.22 3.71
CA PHE A 259 5.91 17.27 3.18
C PHE A 259 4.65 17.39 4.01
N THR A 260 4.09 18.59 4.02
CA THR A 260 2.73 18.78 4.48
C THR A 260 1.81 18.46 3.30
N PRO A 261 0.90 17.47 3.43
CA PRO A 261 -0.08 17.24 2.37
C PRO A 261 -0.88 18.53 2.23
N VAL A 262 -0.96 19.06 1.01
CA VAL A 262 -1.92 20.12 0.72
C VAL A 262 -3.26 19.47 0.97
N SER A 263 -3.96 19.92 2.02
CA SER A 263 -5.27 19.37 2.34
C SER A 263 -6.23 19.88 1.27
N THR A 264 -6.24 19.21 0.11
CA THR A 264 -7.34 19.22 -0.85
C THR A 264 -8.50 18.46 -0.22
N LYS A 265 -8.96 18.91 0.96
CA LYS A 265 -10.34 18.66 1.33
C LYS A 265 -11.13 19.35 0.22
N PRO A 266 -11.91 18.62 -0.60
CA PRO A 266 -12.82 19.28 -1.53
C PRO A 266 -13.61 20.27 -0.68
N ASP A 267 -13.56 21.55 -1.07
CA ASP A 267 -14.18 22.58 -0.26
C ASP A 267 -15.64 22.17 -0.05
N ALA A 268 -16.02 21.95 1.20
CA ALA A 268 -17.33 21.42 1.53
C ALA A 268 -18.44 22.37 1.03
N SER A 269 -18.09 23.62 0.72
CA SER A 269 -18.94 24.60 0.05
C SER A 269 -19.43 24.12 -1.34
N GLU A 270 -18.58 23.51 -2.16
CA GLU A 270 -18.94 23.05 -3.51
C GLU A 270 -19.91 21.87 -3.46
N PHE A 271 -19.65 20.91 -2.57
CA PHE A 271 -20.54 19.78 -2.37
C PHE A 271 -21.89 20.21 -1.78
N LYS A 272 -21.90 21.20 -0.88
CA LYS A 272 -23.15 21.77 -0.34
C LYS A 272 -23.96 22.50 -1.41
N ALA A 273 -23.30 23.26 -2.30
CA ALA A 273 -23.97 23.95 -3.40
C ALA A 273 -24.60 22.96 -4.37
N LEU A 274 -23.88 21.90 -4.75
CA LEU A 274 -24.43 20.83 -5.60
C LEU A 274 -25.58 20.08 -4.93
N ALA A 275 -25.42 19.70 -3.66
CA ALA A 275 -26.47 19.03 -2.90
C ALA A 275 -27.73 19.91 -2.74
N ALA A 276 -27.56 21.21 -2.50
CA ALA A 276 -28.66 22.16 -2.42
C ALA A 276 -29.38 22.32 -3.77
N LEU A 277 -28.64 22.35 -4.88
CA LEU A 277 -29.20 22.43 -6.22
C LEU A 277 -30.00 21.16 -6.57
N LEU A 278 -29.49 19.98 -6.23
CA LEU A 278 -30.21 18.72 -6.41
C LEU A 278 -31.48 18.64 -5.55
N ALA A 279 -31.41 19.07 -4.28
CA ALA A 279 -32.56 19.12 -3.39
C ALA A 279 -33.62 20.11 -3.89
N GLY A 280 -33.20 21.29 -4.34
CA GLY A 280 -34.08 22.29 -4.94
C GLY A 280 -34.72 21.80 -6.25
N GLY A 281 -33.94 21.12 -7.09
CA GLY A 281 -34.43 20.49 -8.32
C GLY A 281 -35.50 19.44 -8.05
N MET A 282 -35.28 18.53 -7.09
CA MET A 282 -36.28 17.53 -6.69
C MET A 282 -37.57 18.17 -6.17
N LEU A 283 -37.46 19.22 -5.34
CA LEU A 283 -38.62 19.94 -4.83
C LEU A 283 -39.42 20.59 -5.95
N LEU A 284 -38.73 21.27 -6.89
CA LEU A 284 -39.36 21.91 -8.05
C LEU A 284 -40.08 20.88 -8.93
N THR A 285 -39.44 19.73 -9.22
CA THR A 285 -40.06 18.66 -10.00
C THR A 285 -41.32 18.11 -9.32
N THR A 286 -41.30 17.98 -7.99
CA THR A 286 -42.47 17.51 -7.23
C THR A 286 -43.63 18.49 -7.32
N ILE A 287 -43.35 19.80 -7.19
CA ILE A 287 -44.36 20.85 -7.32
C ILE A 287 -44.96 20.86 -8.73
N ILE A 288 -44.12 20.76 -9.77
CA ILE A 288 -44.56 20.71 -11.17
C ILE A 288 -45.49 19.51 -11.40
N LEU A 289 -45.12 18.32 -10.92
CA LEU A 289 -45.96 17.13 -11.02
C LEU A 289 -47.31 17.33 -10.33
N VAL A 290 -47.34 17.87 -9.11
CA VAL A 290 -48.59 18.16 -8.39
C VAL A 290 -49.48 19.11 -9.18
N VAL A 291 -48.93 20.17 -9.78
CA VAL A 291 -49.72 21.13 -10.58
C VAL A 291 -50.28 20.47 -11.84
N ILE A 292 -49.50 19.65 -12.54
CA ILE A 292 -49.95 18.92 -13.74
C ILE A 292 -51.07 17.95 -13.38
N PHE A 293 -50.91 17.14 -12.31
CA PHE A 293 -51.94 16.20 -11.87
C PHE A 293 -53.23 16.90 -11.46
N ARG A 294 -53.16 18.05 -10.76
CA ARG A 294 -54.36 18.81 -10.38
C ARG A 294 -55.07 19.43 -11.59
N ARG A 295 -54.35 19.79 -12.65
CA ARG A 295 -54.97 20.23 -13.92
C ARG A 295 -55.63 19.08 -14.65
N SER A 296 -54.98 17.92 -14.72
CA SER A 296 -55.54 16.72 -15.35
C SER A 296 -56.81 16.24 -14.65
N ASP A 297 -56.85 16.25 -13.32
CA ASP A 297 -58.01 15.80 -12.55
C ASP A 297 -59.24 16.71 -12.77
N ARG A 298 -59.04 18.01 -13.00
CA ARG A 298 -60.13 18.92 -13.39
C ARG A 298 -60.72 18.58 -14.75
N VAL A 299 -59.88 18.23 -15.73
CA VAL A 299 -60.36 17.84 -17.07
C VAL A 299 -61.19 16.56 -17.01
N VAL A 300 -60.84 15.60 -16.15
CA VAL A 300 -61.62 14.36 -15.97
C VAL A 300 -62.94 14.61 -15.22
N ARG A 301 -62.97 15.55 -14.27
CA ARG A 301 -64.20 15.92 -13.56
C ARG A 301 -65.15 16.75 -14.40
N ASP A 302 -64.62 17.65 -15.22
CA ASP A 302 -65.39 18.53 -16.09
C ASP A 302 -65.70 17.85 -17.43
N ALA A 303 -65.08 16.70 -17.72
CA ALA A 303 -65.56 15.82 -18.78
C ALA A 303 -66.99 15.42 -18.40
N PRO A 304 -68.01 15.90 -19.13
CA PRO A 304 -69.40 15.61 -18.81
C PRO A 304 -69.50 14.11 -18.72
N ALA A 305 -69.97 13.60 -17.59
CA ALA A 305 -70.06 12.18 -17.31
C ALA A 305 -70.57 11.49 -18.57
N VAL A 306 -69.65 10.86 -19.31
CA VAL A 306 -69.98 9.92 -20.36
C VAL A 306 -70.42 8.68 -19.59
N GLN A 307 -71.58 8.82 -18.96
CA GLN A 307 -72.56 7.80 -18.63
C GLN A 307 -73.09 7.18 -19.94
N SER A 308 -72.24 6.99 -20.96
CA SER A 308 -72.52 5.96 -21.95
C SER A 308 -72.16 4.65 -21.28
N ILE A 309 -73.12 4.12 -20.54
CA ILE A 309 -73.66 2.81 -20.87
C ILE A 309 -72.53 1.83 -21.23
N GLN A 310 -71.70 1.46 -20.24
CA GLN A 310 -71.26 0.06 -20.21
C GLN A 310 -72.51 -0.72 -19.80
N LYS A 311 -73.40 -0.95 -20.79
CA LYS A 311 -74.31 -2.08 -20.76
C LYS A 311 -73.42 -3.28 -20.47
N ASN A 312 -73.55 -3.84 -19.29
CA ASN A 312 -72.83 -5.04 -18.93
C ASN A 312 -73.28 -6.09 -19.95
N PRO A 313 -72.39 -6.63 -20.80
CA PRO A 313 -72.79 -7.55 -21.88
C PRO A 313 -73.36 -8.88 -21.35
N PHE A 314 -73.43 -9.03 -20.02
CA PHE A 314 -73.95 -10.20 -19.32
C PHE A 314 -75.37 -10.04 -18.79
N ASP A 315 -75.99 -8.87 -18.91
CA ASP A 315 -77.36 -8.65 -18.39
C ASP A 315 -78.46 -9.19 -19.33
N GLU A 316 -78.13 -9.59 -20.57
CA GLU A 316 -79.13 -10.06 -21.56
C GLU A 316 -79.43 -11.59 -21.51
N GLU A 317 -78.75 -12.39 -20.69
CA GLU A 317 -78.90 -13.87 -20.71
C GLU A 317 -79.91 -14.47 -19.69
N SER A 318 -80.56 -13.67 -18.84
CA SER A 318 -81.43 -14.22 -17.77
C SER A 318 -82.93 -14.29 -18.09
N GLU A 319 -83.40 -13.75 -19.22
CA GLU A 319 -84.85 -13.72 -19.55
C GLU A 319 -85.38 -14.90 -20.38
N SER A 320 -84.54 -15.80 -20.91
CA SER A 320 -85.02 -16.90 -21.77
C SER A 320 -85.29 -18.24 -21.06
N ALA A 321 -85.07 -18.36 -19.75
CA ALA A 321 -85.15 -19.64 -19.05
C ALA A 321 -86.51 -19.98 -18.41
N THR A 322 -87.49 -19.06 -18.40
CA THR A 322 -88.74 -19.25 -17.61
C THR A 322 -89.97 -19.68 -18.43
N LYS A 323 -89.84 -20.05 -19.72
CA LYS A 323 -91.02 -20.31 -20.58
C LYS A 323 -91.21 -21.76 -21.07
N SER A 324 -90.55 -22.75 -20.49
CA SER A 324 -90.68 -24.15 -20.94
C SER A 324 -91.14 -25.16 -19.88
N GLU A 325 -91.95 -24.74 -18.90
CA GLU A 325 -92.49 -25.66 -17.89
C GLU A 325 -93.99 -25.42 -17.64
N SER A 326 -94.82 -25.58 -18.69
CA SER A 326 -96.28 -25.77 -18.53
C SER A 326 -96.89 -26.57 -19.70
N ALA A 327 -96.35 -27.76 -19.97
CA ALA A 327 -97.04 -28.77 -20.78
C ALA A 327 -96.60 -30.16 -20.32
N GLY A 328 -97.43 -30.77 -19.47
CA GLY A 328 -97.22 -32.11 -18.91
C GLY A 328 -98.28 -32.42 -17.88
#